data_AF-A0A9W6Y6L6-F1
#
_entry.id   AF-A0A9W6Y6L6-F1
#
_cell.length_a   1.000
_cell.length_b   1.000
_cell.length_c   1.000
_cell.angle_alpha   90.00
_cell.angle_beta   90.00
_cell.angle_gamma   90.00
#
_symmetry.space_group_name_H-M   'P 1'
#
loop_
_entity.id
_entity.type
_entity.pdbx_description
1 polymer ?
#
loop_
_entity_poly.entity_id
_entity_poly.type
_entity_poly.pdbx_seq_one_letter_code
_entity_poly.pdbx_strand_id
1 'polypeptide(L)'
;MAGGEACSETTPFYKIPQAKKHRLTEREKGKIEGLIEAGMSKRSITRSIGRSPDTVCRPLAPKPPPKARKKDKHPNCSGAPPALMYRELRWLVRTAAKGDYSAAQLKADLQLDVHVRTIKRTLSRVDWLIFTKMVNTQGAGW
;
A
#
# COMPACT_ATOMS: atom_id res chain seq x y z
N MET A 1 39.05 21.09 -49.90
CA MET A 1 39.33 21.15 -48.45
C MET A 1 38.01 20.95 -47.73
N ALA A 2 37.74 19.72 -47.30
CA ALA A 2 36.58 19.38 -46.49
C ALA A 2 36.83 19.79 -45.03
N GLY A 3 35.83 20.36 -44.38
CA GLY A 3 35.87 20.69 -42.95
C GLY A 3 34.46 20.84 -42.44
N GLY A 4 33.90 19.73 -41.94
CA GLY A 4 32.50 19.54 -41.65
C GLY A 4 31.98 20.29 -40.43
N GLU A 5 30.68 20.58 -40.48
CA GLU A 5 29.86 21.16 -39.43
C GLU A 5 29.90 20.29 -38.16
N ALA A 6 30.35 20.89 -37.06
CA ALA A 6 30.19 20.29 -35.74
C ALA A 6 28.77 20.56 -35.24
N CYS A 7 27.85 19.64 -35.54
CA CYS A 7 26.53 19.58 -34.90
C CYS A 7 26.72 19.35 -33.39
N SER A 8 26.56 20.39 -32.59
CA SER A 8 26.54 20.31 -31.14
C SER A 8 25.21 19.70 -30.67
N GLU A 9 25.21 18.38 -30.50
CA GLU A 9 24.10 17.65 -29.89
C GLU A 9 23.89 18.14 -28.45
N THR A 10 22.97 19.08 -28.28
CA THR A 10 22.48 19.52 -26.98
C THR A 10 21.60 18.40 -26.43
N THR A 11 22.20 17.46 -25.70
CA THR A 11 21.44 16.40 -25.02
C THR A 11 20.44 17.06 -24.06
N PRO A 12 19.12 16.87 -24.21
CA PRO A 12 18.16 17.47 -23.31
C PRO A 12 18.35 16.89 -21.89
N PHE A 13 18.45 17.77 -20.89
CA PHE A 13 18.54 17.39 -19.48
C PHE A 13 17.17 16.88 -18.99
N TYR A 14 16.81 15.65 -19.36
CA TYR A 14 15.66 14.99 -18.77
C TYR A 14 16.05 14.41 -17.41
N LYS A 15 15.37 14.86 -16.34
CA LYS A 15 15.51 14.25 -15.01
C LYS A 15 15.01 12.82 -15.09
N ILE A 16 15.92 11.85 -15.13
CA ILE A 16 15.59 10.43 -15.02
C ILE A 16 14.84 10.24 -13.69
N PRO A 17 13.59 9.73 -13.70
CA PRO A 17 12.84 9.49 -12.49
C PRO A 17 13.57 8.41 -11.67
N GLN A 18 14.19 8.84 -10.58
CA GLN A 18 14.91 7.95 -9.69
C GLN A 18 13.92 7.02 -9.00
N ALA A 19 14.14 5.71 -9.10
CA ALA A 19 13.36 4.72 -8.37
C ALA A 19 13.34 5.04 -6.87
N LYS A 20 12.20 4.81 -6.21
CA LYS A 20 12.05 5.06 -4.77
C LYS A 20 13.08 4.23 -4.02
N LYS A 21 14.03 4.91 -3.36
CA LYS A 21 15.08 4.24 -2.58
C LYS A 21 14.47 3.49 -1.40
N HIS A 22 15.01 2.30 -1.09
CA HIS A 22 14.60 1.50 0.06
C HIS A 22 14.76 2.29 1.37
N ARG A 23 13.98 1.91 2.39
CA ARG A 23 14.10 2.47 3.75
C ARG A 23 15.53 2.29 4.25
N LEU A 24 15.97 3.20 5.13
CA LEU A 24 17.26 3.06 5.81
C LEU A 24 17.31 1.74 6.55
N THR A 25 18.33 0.95 6.22
CA THR A 25 18.67 -0.27 6.96
C THR A 25 19.26 0.08 8.32
N GLU A 26 19.18 -0.85 9.27
CA GLU A 26 19.71 -0.60 10.62
C GLU A 26 21.22 -0.32 10.62
N ARG A 27 21.96 -1.01 9.74
CA ARG A 27 23.39 -0.77 9.53
C ARG A 27 23.69 0.64 9.04
N GLU A 28 22.89 1.16 8.11
CA GLU A 28 23.03 2.54 7.63
C GLU A 28 22.73 3.55 8.73
N LYS A 29 21.74 3.29 9.60
CA LYS A 29 21.44 4.16 10.75
C LYS A 29 22.59 4.21 11.74
N GLY A 30 23.11 3.06 12.16
CA GLY A 30 24.26 3.01 13.07
C GLY A 30 25.50 3.69 12.49
N LYS A 31 25.72 3.58 11.16
CA LYS A 31 26.79 4.32 10.48
C LYS A 31 26.57 5.83 10.50
N ILE A 32 25.33 6.30 10.34
CA ILE A 32 24.99 7.74 10.44
C ILE A 32 25.27 8.23 11.86
N GLU A 33 24.80 7.50 12.87
CA GLU A 33 24.97 7.86 14.29
C GLU A 33 26.45 7.93 14.67
N GLY A 34 27.24 6.90 14.34
CA GLY A 34 28.67 6.88 14.64
C GLY A 34 29.49 7.97 13.91
N LEU A 35 29.13 8.31 12.67
CA LEU A 35 29.81 9.41 11.96
C LEU A 35 29.51 10.78 12.57
N ILE A 36 28.31 10.95 13.13
CA ILE A 36 27.94 12.21 13.80
C ILE A 36 28.65 12.31 15.14
N GLU A 37 28.73 11.21 15.88
CA GLU A 37 29.50 11.13 17.13
C GLU A 37 30.99 11.43 16.87
N ALA A 38 31.53 11.01 15.73
CA ALA A 38 32.87 11.38 15.26
C ALA A 38 33.00 12.84 14.79
N GLY A 39 31.96 13.67 14.88
CA GLY A 39 31.99 15.09 14.51
C GLY A 39 31.93 15.38 13.01
N MET A 40 31.58 14.40 12.17
CA MET A 40 31.50 14.61 10.73
C MET A 40 30.34 15.52 10.34
N SER A 41 30.57 16.41 9.37
CA SER A 41 29.51 17.26 8.82
C SER A 41 28.41 16.44 8.13
N LYS A 42 27.17 16.89 8.21
CA LYS A 42 26.04 16.25 7.49
C LYS A 42 26.31 16.10 5.99
N ARG A 43 27.03 17.05 5.38
CA ARG A 43 27.40 17.05 3.96
C ARG A 43 28.46 16.01 3.62
N SER A 44 29.40 15.71 4.53
CA SER A 44 30.36 14.62 4.32
C SER A 44 29.68 13.27 4.54
N ILE A 45 28.76 13.17 5.50
CA ILE A 45 27.98 11.95 5.74
C ILE A 45 27.14 11.58 4.52
N THR A 46 26.41 12.52 3.92
CA THR A 46 25.60 12.24 2.72
C THR A 46 26.44 11.76 1.54
N ARG A 47 27.63 12.31 1.35
CA ARG A 47 28.60 11.84 0.33
C ARG A 47 29.10 10.44 0.65
N SER A 48 29.40 10.14 1.91
CA SER A 48 29.93 8.83 2.33
C SER A 48 28.91 7.68 2.27
N ILE A 49 27.61 7.99 2.38
CA ILE A 49 26.52 6.98 2.38
C ILE A 49 25.74 7.00 1.05
N GLY A 50 25.87 8.05 0.23
CA GLY A 50 25.13 8.17 -1.04
C GLY A 50 23.61 8.41 -0.86
N ARG A 51 23.21 8.91 0.31
CA ARG A 51 21.81 9.18 0.67
C ARG A 51 21.52 10.68 0.69
N SER A 52 20.25 11.03 0.51
CA SER A 52 19.86 12.44 0.51
C SER A 52 20.06 13.06 1.90
N PRO A 53 20.34 14.38 1.99
CA PRO A 53 20.46 15.07 3.27
C PRO A 53 19.26 14.89 4.19
N ASP A 54 18.03 14.90 3.65
CA ASP A 54 16.81 14.65 4.42
C ASP A 54 16.81 13.25 5.05
N THR A 55 17.27 12.24 4.30
CA THR A 55 17.34 10.85 4.77
C THR A 55 18.35 10.72 5.92
N VAL A 56 19.47 11.43 5.86
CA VAL A 56 20.49 11.45 6.92
C VAL A 56 20.01 12.21 8.16
N CYS A 57 19.25 13.29 7.98
CA CYS A 57 18.71 14.08 9.10
C CYS A 57 17.53 13.42 9.82
N ARG A 58 16.72 12.60 9.12
CA ARG A 58 15.50 11.98 9.68
C ARG A 58 15.71 11.12 10.92
N PRO A 59 16.72 10.24 11.00
CA PRO A 59 17.00 9.46 12.21
C PRO A 59 17.32 10.32 13.44
N LEU A 60 17.90 11.50 13.20
CA LEU A 60 18.35 12.44 14.23
C LEU A 60 17.25 13.39 14.69
N ALA A 61 16.23 13.56 13.86
CA ALA A 61 15.10 14.39 14.23
C ALA A 61 14.49 13.80 15.51
N PRO A 62 14.29 14.62 16.57
CA PRO A 62 13.63 14.13 17.76
C PRO A 62 12.33 13.47 17.30
N LYS A 63 12.08 12.23 17.75
CA LYS A 63 10.84 11.54 17.43
C LYS A 63 9.74 12.54 17.79
N PRO A 64 8.91 12.98 16.82
CA PRO A 64 7.86 13.92 17.15
C PRO A 64 7.12 13.30 18.34
N PRO A 65 6.82 14.09 19.40
CA PRO A 65 5.99 13.58 20.49
C PRO A 65 4.81 12.91 19.81
N PRO A 66 4.41 11.68 20.21
CA PRO A 66 3.42 10.92 19.48
C PRO A 66 2.25 11.86 19.27
N LYS A 67 2.14 12.45 18.08
CA LYS A 67 1.22 13.57 17.82
C LYS A 67 -0.07 12.99 18.26
N ALA A 68 -0.66 13.47 19.37
CA ALA A 68 -1.74 12.81 20.08
C ALA A 68 -2.60 12.23 18.98
N ARG A 69 -2.45 10.93 18.71
CA ARG A 69 -3.06 10.33 17.52
C ARG A 69 -4.49 10.58 17.87
N LYS A 70 -5.15 11.56 17.20
CA LYS A 70 -6.41 12.15 17.70
C LYS A 70 -7.10 11.04 18.44
N LYS A 71 -7.22 11.13 19.78
CA LYS A 71 -7.62 9.97 20.60
C LYS A 71 -8.96 9.38 20.11
N ASP A 72 -9.64 10.14 19.27
CA ASP A 72 -10.88 9.90 18.55
C ASP A 72 -10.73 9.19 17.18
N LYS A 73 -9.52 8.95 16.66
CA LYS A 73 -9.35 8.16 15.45
C LYS A 73 -9.47 6.70 15.84
N HIS A 74 -10.71 6.21 15.77
CA HIS A 74 -11.08 4.83 16.00
C HIS A 74 -10.01 3.88 15.42
N PRO A 75 -9.54 2.87 16.19
CA PRO A 75 -8.42 2.01 15.80
C PRO A 75 -8.60 1.31 14.43
N ASN A 76 -9.82 1.32 13.88
CA ASN A 76 -10.17 0.75 12.57
C ASN A 76 -9.98 1.69 11.37
N CYS A 77 -9.43 2.90 11.54
CA CYS A 77 -9.37 3.92 10.46
C CYS A 77 -7.99 4.11 9.81
N SER A 78 -7.15 3.07 9.75
CA SER A 78 -5.88 3.09 9.01
C SER A 78 -5.92 2.15 7.80
N GLY A 79 -6.78 2.43 6.83
CA GLY A 79 -6.89 1.65 5.59
C GLY A 79 -7.81 2.33 4.58
N ALA A 80 -7.82 1.80 3.36
CA ALA A 80 -8.86 2.14 2.38
C ALA A 80 -10.24 1.82 2.96
N PRO A 81 -11.28 2.59 2.64
CA PRO A 81 -12.63 2.32 3.12
C PRO A 81 -13.04 0.90 2.71
N PRO A 82 -13.79 0.17 3.56
CA PRO A 82 -14.32 -1.13 3.20
C PRO A 82 -15.23 -1.01 1.97
N ALA A 83 -15.14 -2.00 1.08
CA ALA A 83 -15.92 -2.04 -0.16
C ALA A 83 -17.43 -2.22 0.05
N LEU A 84 -17.85 -2.66 1.23
CA LEU A 84 -19.26 -2.75 1.64
C LEU A 84 -19.49 -1.83 2.84
N MET A 85 -20.59 -1.08 2.80
CA MET A 85 -21.08 -0.33 3.93
C MET A 85 -21.60 -1.26 5.02
N TYR A 86 -21.63 -0.78 6.26
CA TYR A 86 -22.08 -1.58 7.41
C TYR A 86 -23.55 -2.03 7.30
N ARG A 87 -24.41 -1.27 6.61
CA ARG A 87 -25.81 -1.65 6.34
C ARG A 87 -25.86 -2.82 5.35
N GLU A 88 -25.16 -2.71 4.24
CA GLU A 88 -25.07 -3.72 3.18
C GLU A 88 -24.50 -5.03 3.71
N LEU A 89 -23.41 -4.96 4.50
CA LEU A 89 -22.82 -6.13 5.14
C LEU A 89 -23.83 -6.87 6.03
N ARG A 90 -24.60 -6.14 6.84
CA ARG A 90 -25.62 -6.75 7.72
C ARG A 90 -26.78 -7.33 6.93
N TRP A 91 -27.22 -6.67 5.86
CA TRP A 91 -28.25 -7.21 4.99
C TRP A 91 -27.79 -8.47 4.28
N LEU A 92 -26.58 -8.45 3.71
CA LEU A 92 -25.95 -9.59 3.07
C LEU A 92 -25.84 -10.81 3.98
N VAL A 93 -25.39 -10.61 5.22
CA VAL A 93 -25.25 -11.70 6.19
C VAL A 93 -26.62 -12.24 6.61
N ARG A 94 -27.62 -11.38 6.77
CA ARG A 94 -29.00 -11.82 7.11
C ARG A 94 -29.69 -12.57 5.99
N THR A 95 -29.53 -12.13 4.74
CA THR A 95 -30.10 -12.84 3.59
C THR A 95 -29.40 -14.17 3.37
N ALA A 96 -28.07 -14.20 3.47
CA ALA A 96 -27.30 -15.44 3.39
C ALA A 96 -27.66 -16.44 4.50
N ALA A 97 -28.04 -15.96 5.69
CA ALA A 97 -28.48 -16.84 6.78
C ALA A 97 -29.90 -17.41 6.59
N LYS A 98 -30.71 -16.82 5.68
CA LYS A 98 -32.11 -17.24 5.47
C LYS A 98 -32.22 -18.52 4.62
N GLY A 99 -31.23 -18.81 3.78
CA GLY A 99 -31.25 -19.99 2.92
C GLY A 99 -30.02 -20.09 2.01
N ASP A 100 -30.05 -21.08 1.13
CA ASP A 100 -28.94 -21.41 0.24
C ASP A 100 -28.90 -20.48 -0.99
N TYR A 101 -28.23 -19.34 -0.84
CA TYR A 101 -27.99 -18.41 -1.93
C TYR A 101 -26.55 -18.50 -2.45
N SER A 102 -26.40 -18.56 -3.77
CA SER A 102 -25.09 -18.33 -4.37
C SER A 102 -24.67 -16.86 -4.21
N ALA A 103 -23.37 -16.59 -4.14
CA ALA A 103 -22.86 -15.22 -4.04
C ALA A 103 -23.23 -14.34 -5.26
N ALA A 104 -23.52 -14.95 -6.42
CA ALA A 104 -24.00 -14.23 -7.60
C ALA A 104 -25.47 -13.82 -7.45
N GLN A 105 -26.32 -14.72 -6.92
CA GLN A 105 -27.72 -14.40 -6.58
C GLN A 105 -27.77 -13.30 -5.52
N LEU A 106 -26.98 -13.41 -4.44
CA LEU A 106 -26.92 -12.36 -3.41
C LEU A 106 -26.52 -10.99 -3.99
N LYS A 107 -25.62 -10.96 -4.99
CA LYS A 107 -25.26 -9.71 -5.66
C LYS A 107 -26.46 -9.11 -6.41
N ALA A 108 -27.20 -9.94 -7.15
CA ALA A 108 -28.35 -9.50 -7.94
C ALA A 108 -29.52 -9.07 -7.05
N ASP A 109 -29.86 -9.87 -6.03
CA ASP A 109 -31.00 -9.65 -5.14
C ASP A 109 -30.81 -8.38 -4.28
N LEU A 110 -29.58 -8.14 -3.79
CA LEU A 110 -29.24 -6.97 -2.99
C LEU A 110 -28.77 -5.77 -3.82
N GLN A 111 -28.69 -5.91 -5.15
CA GLN A 111 -28.22 -4.89 -6.10
C GLN A 111 -26.89 -4.24 -5.68
N LEU A 112 -25.95 -5.05 -5.18
CA LEU A 112 -24.68 -4.53 -4.66
C LEU A 112 -23.70 -4.24 -5.80
N ASP A 113 -23.14 -3.04 -5.84
CA ASP A 113 -22.06 -2.64 -6.75
C ASP A 113 -20.69 -3.14 -6.27
N VAL A 114 -20.60 -4.43 -5.97
CA VAL A 114 -19.32 -5.06 -5.60
C VAL A 114 -19.07 -6.31 -6.44
N HIS A 115 -17.81 -6.72 -6.52
CA HIS A 115 -17.49 -8.00 -7.12
C HIS A 115 -17.99 -9.16 -6.26
N VAL A 116 -18.42 -10.23 -6.93
CA VAL A 116 -18.81 -11.50 -6.28
C VAL A 116 -17.70 -12.01 -5.36
N ARG A 117 -16.43 -11.78 -5.71
CA ARG A 117 -15.28 -12.15 -4.86
C ARG A 117 -15.28 -11.40 -3.52
N THR A 118 -15.72 -10.16 -3.47
CA THR A 118 -15.85 -9.39 -2.21
C THR A 118 -16.90 -10.02 -1.32
N ILE A 119 -18.07 -10.38 -1.87
CA ILE A 119 -19.15 -11.08 -1.15
C ILE A 119 -18.66 -12.42 -0.59
N LYS A 120 -17.96 -13.23 -1.40
CA LYS A 120 -17.40 -14.49 -0.92
C LYS A 120 -16.41 -14.29 0.24
N ARG A 121 -15.53 -13.29 0.16
CA ARG A 121 -14.56 -12.99 1.23
C ARG A 121 -15.22 -12.45 2.50
N THR A 122 -16.34 -11.75 2.38
CA THR A 122 -17.04 -11.21 3.54
C THR A 122 -17.81 -12.32 4.25
N LEU A 123 -18.47 -13.21 3.50
CA LEU A 123 -19.16 -14.36 4.08
C LEU A 123 -18.19 -15.37 4.69
N SER A 124 -17.01 -15.59 4.08
CA SER A 124 -15.98 -16.49 4.64
C SER A 124 -15.32 -15.97 5.94
N ARG A 125 -15.60 -14.73 6.35
CA ARG A 125 -15.14 -14.17 7.63
C ARG A 125 -16.16 -14.37 8.76
N VAL A 126 -17.35 -14.86 8.44
CA VAL A 126 -18.43 -15.06 9.40
C VAL A 126 -18.34 -16.48 9.91
N ASP A 127 -17.87 -16.65 11.15
CA ASP A 127 -17.51 -17.97 11.71
C ASP A 127 -18.69 -18.95 11.82
N TRP A 128 -19.91 -18.43 11.95
CA TRP A 128 -21.13 -19.23 12.08
C TRP A 128 -21.82 -19.52 10.74
N LEU A 129 -21.35 -18.94 9.63
CA LEU A 129 -21.93 -19.14 8.32
C LEU A 129 -21.07 -20.10 7.51
N ILE A 130 -21.60 -21.31 7.26
CA ILE A 130 -20.94 -22.30 6.42
C ILE A 130 -21.16 -21.93 4.94
N PHE A 131 -20.37 -20.99 4.43
CA PHE A 131 -20.37 -20.65 3.01
C PHE A 131 -19.39 -21.55 2.24
N THR A 132 -19.86 -22.72 1.80
CA THR A 132 -19.08 -23.60 0.94
C THR A 132 -19.02 -23.06 -0.48
N LYS A 133 -17.81 -22.98 -1.04
CA LYS A 133 -17.61 -22.66 -2.46
C LYS A 133 -18.31 -23.76 -3.27
N MET A 134 -19.46 -23.45 -3.87
CA MET A 134 -20.08 -24.35 -4.85
C MET A 134 -19.03 -24.71 -5.90
N VAL A 135 -18.84 -26.01 -6.12
CA VAL A 135 -18.03 -26.50 -7.24
C VAL A 135 -18.77 -26.06 -8.49
N ASN A 136 -18.16 -25.15 -9.25
CA ASN A 136 -18.64 -24.89 -10.60
C ASN A 136 -18.38 -26.18 -11.38
N THR A 137 -19.38 -27.05 -11.48
CA THR A 137 -19.46 -28.05 -12.55
C THR A 137 -19.67 -27.25 -13.83
N GLN A 138 -18.60 -26.64 -14.34
CA GLN A 138 -18.53 -26.31 -15.74
C GLN A 138 -18.62 -27.66 -16.44
N GLY A 139 -19.81 -27.95 -16.97
CA GLY A 139 -19.96 -29.05 -17.90
C GLY A 139 -18.92 -28.86 -18.99
N ALA A 140 -17.97 -29.77 -19.06
CA ALA A 140 -17.08 -29.94 -20.18
C ALA A 140 -17.94 -30.37 -21.37
N GLY A 141 -18.56 -29.40 -22.03
CA GLY A 141 -19.13 -29.51 -23.37
C GLY A 141 -18.19 -28.78 -24.30
N TRP A 142 -17.69 -29.52 -25.28
CA TRP A 142 -16.65 -29.17 -26.23
C TRP A 142 -17.01 -27.97 -27.11
#